data_AF-A0A7X4AMZ8-F1
#
_entry.id   AF-A0A7X4AMZ8-F1
#
_cell.length_a   1.000
_cell.length_b   1.000
_cell.length_c   1.000
_cell.angle_alpha   90.00
_cell.angle_beta   90.00
_cell.angle_gamma   90.00
#
_symmetry.space_group_name_H-M   'P 1'
#
loop_
_entity.id
_entity.type
_entity.pdbx_description
1 polymer ?
#
loop_
_entity_poly.entity_id
_entity_poly.type
_entity_poly.pdbx_seq_one_letter_code
_entity_poly.pdbx_strand_id
1 'polypeptide(L)'
;MAAAPALASHPDSEALTCADRSVSATAVRTTQDVQAFVQCAREFLEEVGEDKAYDAFHNDTRWKSGPIYIFITELIPDGTQARSLVHAGRPERETTDPAMLGDRIDTFGTDIIAEGVRIIRTNGGGFSYYGFENYETGLVSPKVSYILPVSWRGIPAMLGAGIYLRDLPGTCRSEEVNAMELEADPSDERLQEFVRCAAMELESKGYFATIT
;
A
#
# COMPACT_ATOMS: atom_id res chain seq x y z
N MET A 1 6.06 -37.22 46.07
CA MET A 1 6.27 -37.67 44.68
C MET A 1 4.93 -37.54 43.98
N ALA A 2 4.74 -36.83 42.88
CA ALA A 2 5.67 -36.45 41.82
C ALA A 2 5.54 -34.97 41.44
N ALA A 3 6.66 -34.37 41.05
CA ALA A 3 6.72 -33.03 40.45
C ALA A 3 6.24 -33.11 39.00
N ALA A 4 5.46 -32.12 38.55
CA ALA A 4 5.09 -31.96 37.15
C ALA A 4 6.34 -31.65 36.31
N PRO A 5 6.43 -32.15 35.07
CA PRO A 5 7.58 -31.88 34.22
C PRO A 5 7.57 -30.42 33.78
N ALA A 6 8.73 -29.77 33.86
CA ALA A 6 8.95 -28.46 33.30
C ALA A 6 8.80 -28.55 31.77
N LEU A 7 7.92 -27.72 31.20
CA LEU A 7 7.83 -27.50 29.77
C LEU A 7 9.15 -26.90 29.30
N ALA A 8 9.85 -27.63 28.43
CA ALA A 8 11.05 -27.15 27.77
C ALA A 8 10.71 -25.90 26.95
N SER A 9 11.39 -24.80 27.27
CA SER A 9 11.47 -23.61 26.44
C SER A 9 11.95 -24.02 25.05
N HIS A 10 11.14 -23.75 24.03
CA HIS A 10 11.58 -23.88 22.64
C HIS A 10 12.71 -22.87 22.40
N PRO A 11 13.77 -23.26 21.67
CA PRO A 11 14.88 -22.37 21.37
C PRO A 11 14.38 -21.21 20.52
N ASP A 12 14.90 -20.03 20.84
CA ASP A 12 14.67 -18.78 20.12
C ASP A 12 14.73 -19.00 18.61
N SER A 13 13.59 -18.83 17.95
CA SER A 13 13.54 -18.58 16.52
C SER A 13 14.18 -17.21 16.31
N GLU A 14 15.49 -17.16 16.06
CA GLU A 14 16.15 -15.95 15.56
C GLU A 14 15.32 -15.41 14.39
N ALA A 15 14.65 -14.28 14.61
CA ALA A 15 13.83 -13.66 13.60
C ALA A 15 14.77 -13.23 12.47
N LEU A 16 14.66 -13.88 11.31
CA LEU A 16 15.44 -13.52 10.11
C LEU A 16 15.36 -12.01 9.89
N THR A 17 16.51 -11.36 9.78
CA THR A 17 16.57 -9.90 9.55
C THR A 17 16.15 -9.59 8.13
N CYS A 18 15.80 -8.34 7.82
CA CYS A 18 15.55 -7.94 6.45
C CYS A 18 16.70 -8.28 5.48
N ALA A 19 17.96 -8.21 5.95
CA ALA A 19 19.13 -8.55 5.15
C ALA A 19 19.09 -10.00 4.63
N ASP A 20 18.48 -10.91 5.40
CA ASP A 20 18.37 -12.33 5.06
C ASP A 20 17.19 -12.64 4.13
N ARG A 21 16.18 -11.76 4.06
CA ARG A 21 14.91 -12.03 3.37
C ARG A 21 14.94 -11.78 1.86
N SER A 22 16.04 -11.28 1.29
CA SER A 22 16.16 -10.97 -0.15
C SER A 22 15.01 -10.13 -0.74
N VAL A 23 14.35 -9.30 0.09
CA VAL A 23 13.19 -8.53 -0.37
C VAL A 23 13.63 -7.37 -1.26
N SER A 24 12.98 -7.25 -2.42
CA SER A 24 13.17 -6.14 -3.36
C SER A 24 11.86 -5.73 -4.01
N ALA A 25 11.77 -4.48 -4.45
CA ALA A 25 10.63 -3.93 -5.18
C ALA A 25 10.29 -4.77 -6.42
N THR A 26 11.30 -5.32 -7.11
CA THR A 26 11.10 -6.17 -8.29
C THR A 26 10.37 -7.49 -8.00
N ALA A 27 10.36 -7.95 -6.75
CA ALA A 27 9.77 -9.23 -6.33
C ALA A 27 8.39 -9.09 -5.67
N VAL A 28 7.94 -7.88 -5.36
CA VAL A 28 6.65 -7.66 -4.67
C VAL A 28 5.48 -7.98 -5.61
N ARG A 29 4.60 -8.91 -5.23
CA ARG A 29 3.41 -9.29 -6.01
C ARG A 29 2.14 -9.35 -5.18
N THR A 30 2.24 -9.71 -3.91
CA THR A 30 1.12 -9.95 -3.01
C THR A 30 1.11 -8.98 -1.84
N THR A 31 -0.01 -8.89 -1.11
CA THR A 31 -0.10 -8.10 0.13
C THR A 31 0.87 -8.58 1.20
N GLN A 32 1.16 -9.88 1.27
CA GLN A 32 2.17 -10.44 2.15
C GLN A 32 3.58 -9.95 1.78
N ASP A 33 3.90 -9.87 0.47
CA ASP A 33 5.18 -9.32 0.01
C ASP A 33 5.29 -7.83 0.36
N VAL A 34 4.21 -7.06 0.18
CA VAL A 34 4.17 -5.63 0.55
C VAL A 34 4.46 -5.45 2.04
N GLN A 35 3.81 -6.24 2.90
CA GLN A 35 4.05 -6.19 4.34
C GLN A 35 5.51 -6.50 4.68
N ALA A 36 6.07 -7.59 4.12
CA ALA A 36 7.46 -7.97 4.34
C ALA A 36 8.43 -6.87 3.84
N PHE A 37 8.13 -6.27 2.68
CA PHE A 37 8.91 -5.20 2.06
C PHE A 37 8.93 -3.92 2.90
N VAL A 38 7.78 -3.50 3.43
CA VAL A 38 7.66 -2.31 4.28
C VAL A 38 8.33 -2.52 5.64
N GLN A 39 8.19 -3.70 6.24
CA GLN A 39 8.93 -4.07 7.46
C GLN A 39 10.45 -3.99 7.21
N CYS A 40 10.88 -4.54 6.08
CA CYS A 40 12.26 -4.48 5.62
C CYS A 40 12.79 -3.05 5.45
N ALA A 41 12.00 -2.18 4.82
CA ALA A 41 12.37 -0.79 4.61
C ALA A 41 12.49 -0.01 5.92
N ARG A 42 11.63 -0.30 6.90
CA ARG A 42 11.72 0.28 8.25
C ARG A 42 12.99 -0.20 8.98
N GLU A 43 13.27 -1.51 8.98
CA GLU A 43 14.50 -2.05 9.58
C GLU A 43 15.75 -1.43 8.93
N PHE A 44 15.76 -1.33 7.59
CA PHE A 44 16.84 -0.69 6.86
C PHE A 44 17.01 0.79 7.26
N LEU A 45 15.92 1.55 7.34
CA LEU A 45 15.93 2.94 7.82
C LEU A 45 16.54 3.06 9.22
N GLU A 46 16.15 2.19 10.15
CA GLU A 46 16.67 2.17 11.53
C GLU A 46 18.16 1.82 11.58
N GLU A 47 18.63 0.93 10.70
CA GLU A 47 20.03 0.50 10.64
C GLU A 47 20.96 1.56 10.02
N VAL A 48 20.56 2.12 8.87
CA VAL A 48 21.47 2.97 8.07
C VAL A 48 21.29 4.46 8.33
N GLY A 49 20.18 4.84 8.95
CA GLY A 49 19.79 6.22 9.18
C GLY A 49 19.16 6.89 7.96
N GLU A 50 18.55 8.05 8.21
CA GLU A 50 17.63 8.72 7.29
C GLU A 50 18.28 9.16 5.96
N ASP A 51 19.50 9.71 5.99
CA ASP A 51 20.14 10.21 4.77
C ASP A 51 20.53 9.09 3.80
N LYS A 52 21.05 7.97 4.33
CA LYS A 52 21.35 6.78 3.51
C LYS A 52 20.07 6.09 3.04
N ALA A 53 19.04 6.04 3.88
CA ALA A 53 17.75 5.50 3.51
C ALA A 53 17.08 6.33 2.41
N TYR A 54 17.15 7.67 2.50
CA TYR A 54 16.63 8.57 1.49
C TYR A 54 17.26 8.33 0.12
N ASP A 55 18.60 8.25 0.06
CA ASP A 55 19.33 7.99 -1.18
C ASP A 55 18.96 6.61 -1.75
N ALA A 56 18.98 5.57 -0.92
CA ALA A 56 18.64 4.21 -1.33
C ALA A 56 17.19 4.09 -1.82
N PHE A 57 16.21 4.69 -1.14
CA PHE A 57 14.81 4.64 -1.55
C PHE A 57 14.58 5.27 -2.93
N HIS A 58 15.38 6.27 -3.30
CA HIS A 58 15.29 6.93 -4.61
C HIS A 58 16.03 6.21 -5.73
N ASN A 59 17.21 5.66 -5.41
CA ASN A 59 18.20 5.28 -6.41
C ASN A 59 18.49 3.77 -6.47
N ASP A 60 18.13 3.01 -5.44
CA ASP A 60 18.33 1.57 -5.42
C ASP A 60 17.09 0.82 -5.92
N THR A 61 17.29 -0.02 -6.94
CA THR A 61 16.27 -0.94 -7.48
C THR A 61 15.68 -1.90 -6.44
N ARG A 62 16.39 -2.11 -5.32
CA ARG A 62 15.85 -2.83 -4.17
C ARG A 62 14.61 -2.17 -3.62
N TRP A 63 14.56 -0.84 -3.57
CA TRP A 63 13.48 -0.09 -2.91
C TRP A 63 12.49 0.56 -3.88
N LYS A 64 12.83 0.59 -5.17
CA LYS A 64 11.99 1.17 -6.22
C LYS A 64 12.09 0.38 -7.53
N SER A 65 10.95 -0.08 -8.03
CA SER A 65 10.83 -0.67 -9.36
C SER A 65 9.38 -0.55 -9.86
N GLY A 66 9.19 0.12 -10.99
CA GLY A 66 7.86 0.31 -11.58
C GLY A 66 6.86 0.93 -10.60
N PRO A 67 5.73 0.27 -10.30
CA PRO A 67 4.70 0.80 -9.42
C PRO A 67 5.01 0.57 -7.93
N ILE A 68 6.08 -0.17 -7.62
CA ILE A 68 6.51 -0.53 -6.27
C ILE A 68 7.60 0.43 -5.82
N TYR A 69 7.30 1.24 -4.81
CA TYR A 69 8.22 2.24 -4.29
C TYR A 69 7.89 2.56 -2.82
N ILE A 70 8.90 2.99 -2.07
CA ILE A 70 8.72 3.50 -0.70
C ILE A 70 8.17 4.93 -0.75
N PHE A 71 7.20 5.20 0.11
CA PHE A 71 6.78 6.55 0.46
C PHE A 71 6.88 6.77 1.97
N ILE A 72 7.15 8.00 2.37
CA ILE A 72 7.07 8.46 3.75
C ILE A 72 6.22 9.72 3.77
N THR A 73 5.16 9.69 4.56
CA THR A 73 4.22 10.81 4.69
C THR A 73 4.17 11.21 6.16
N GLU A 74 4.25 12.50 6.42
CA GLU A 74 4.12 13.04 7.77
C GLU A 74 2.80 12.58 8.43
N LEU A 75 2.88 12.27 9.71
CA LEU A 75 1.76 11.80 10.50
C LEU A 75 1.33 12.90 11.47
N ILE A 76 0.42 13.76 11.04
CA ILE A 76 -0.18 14.79 11.90
C ILE A 76 -1.36 14.15 12.66
N PRO A 77 -1.42 14.22 14.00
CA PRO A 77 -2.39 13.46 14.80
C PRO A 77 -3.88 13.69 14.47
N ASP A 78 -4.24 14.85 13.95
CA ASP A 78 -5.62 15.17 13.54
C ASP A 78 -5.97 14.66 12.13
N GLY A 79 -4.98 14.19 11.37
CA GLY A 79 -5.13 13.67 10.01
C GLY A 79 -5.55 14.70 8.97
N THR A 80 -5.66 15.99 9.33
CA THR A 80 -6.20 17.04 8.45
C THR A 80 -5.21 17.52 7.40
N GLN A 81 -3.92 17.35 7.69
CA GLN A 81 -2.80 17.76 6.86
C GLN A 81 -1.69 16.71 6.94
N ALA A 82 -0.80 16.74 5.96
CA ALA A 82 0.47 16.02 6.01
C ALA A 82 1.40 16.56 4.91
N ARG A 83 2.67 16.18 4.97
CA ARG A 83 3.65 16.40 3.90
C ARG A 83 4.08 15.06 3.34
N SER A 84 4.29 15.00 2.03
CA SER A 84 5.08 13.90 1.46
C SER A 84 6.56 14.19 1.72
N LEU A 85 7.16 13.39 2.59
CA LEU A 85 8.55 13.53 3.04
C LEU A 85 9.51 12.71 2.17
N VAL A 86 9.04 11.56 1.68
CA VAL A 86 9.68 10.73 0.68
C VAL A 86 8.62 10.23 -0.28
N HIS A 87 8.85 10.36 -1.59
CA HIS A 87 8.01 9.74 -2.59
C HIS A 87 8.88 9.21 -3.74
N ALA A 88 9.50 8.05 -3.52
CA ALA A 88 10.50 7.51 -4.43
C ALA A 88 10.00 7.35 -5.88
N GLY A 89 8.72 7.03 -6.09
CA GLY A 89 8.13 6.94 -7.43
C GLY A 89 7.99 8.28 -8.16
N ARG A 90 7.89 9.39 -7.43
CA ARG A 90 7.61 10.76 -7.91
C ARG A 90 8.21 11.80 -6.95
N PRO A 91 9.54 12.03 -6.98
CA PRO A 91 10.19 12.96 -6.05
C PRO A 91 9.65 14.38 -6.13
N GLU A 92 9.05 14.77 -7.27
CA GLU A 92 8.37 16.06 -7.44
C GLU A 92 7.15 16.27 -6.54
N ARG A 93 6.64 15.22 -5.89
CA ARG A 93 5.54 15.31 -4.90
C ARG A 93 6.04 15.60 -3.49
N GLU A 94 7.34 15.50 -3.24
CA GLU A 94 7.93 15.84 -1.94
C GLU A 94 7.80 17.34 -1.69
N THR A 95 7.33 17.71 -0.50
CA THR A 95 6.98 19.11 -0.21
C THR A 95 7.28 19.48 1.23
N THR A 96 7.73 20.73 1.42
CA THR A 96 7.80 21.35 2.74
C THR A 96 6.48 22.02 3.16
N ASP A 97 5.56 22.21 2.20
CA ASP A 97 4.24 22.82 2.41
C ASP A 97 3.16 21.74 2.60
N PRO A 98 2.53 21.65 3.79
CA PRO A 98 1.48 20.68 4.07
C PRO A 98 0.18 20.91 3.28
N ALA A 99 -0.03 22.10 2.70
CA ALA A 99 -1.18 22.39 1.85
C ALA A 99 -1.06 21.81 0.43
N MET A 100 0.11 21.26 0.06
CA MET A 100 0.42 20.71 -1.27
C MET A 100 0.22 19.19 -1.37
N LEU A 101 -0.28 18.52 -0.34
CA LEU A 101 -0.88 17.21 -0.56
C LEU A 101 -2.08 17.41 -1.48
N GLY A 102 -2.09 16.75 -2.65
CA GLY A 102 -3.21 16.78 -3.59
C GLY A 102 -4.52 16.26 -2.99
N ASP A 103 -5.41 15.73 -3.83
CA ASP A 103 -6.72 15.25 -3.35
C ASP A 103 -6.57 14.22 -2.22
N ARG A 104 -6.96 14.64 -1.01
CA ARG A 104 -6.86 13.86 0.23
C ARG A 104 -7.95 12.80 0.32
N ILE A 105 -9.08 13.08 -0.32
CA ILE A 105 -10.20 12.17 -0.50
C ILE A 105 -10.02 11.51 -1.87
N ASP A 106 -9.86 10.19 -1.88
CA ASP A 106 -9.72 9.44 -3.12
C ASP A 106 -11.05 9.31 -3.88
N THR A 107 -11.02 8.61 -5.02
CA THR A 107 -12.21 8.34 -5.84
C THR A 107 -13.24 7.42 -5.17
N PHE A 108 -12.91 6.79 -4.05
CA PHE A 108 -13.80 5.97 -3.23
C PHE A 108 -14.38 6.72 -2.03
N GLY A 109 -13.99 7.98 -1.81
CA GLY A 109 -14.39 8.75 -0.64
C GLY A 109 -13.51 8.51 0.60
N THR A 110 -12.40 7.78 0.45
CA THR A 110 -11.45 7.51 1.52
C THR A 110 -10.53 8.72 1.73
N ASP A 111 -10.51 9.22 2.96
CA ASP A 111 -9.49 10.16 3.41
C ASP A 111 -8.18 9.42 3.73
N ILE A 112 -7.25 9.40 2.78
CA ILE A 112 -6.04 8.54 2.84
C ILE A 112 -5.19 8.88 4.07
N ILE A 113 -5.11 10.16 4.45
CA ILE A 113 -4.31 10.61 5.60
C ILE A 113 -5.00 10.26 6.91
N ALA A 114 -6.29 10.57 7.05
CA ALA A 114 -7.04 10.24 8.27
C ALA A 114 -7.10 8.72 8.49
N GLU A 115 -7.22 7.94 7.42
CA GLU A 115 -7.21 6.48 7.49
C GLU A 115 -5.84 5.95 7.93
N GLY A 116 -4.74 6.50 7.39
CA GLY A 116 -3.39 6.16 7.83
C GLY A 116 -3.16 6.43 9.32
N VAL A 117 -3.62 7.60 9.80
CA VAL A 117 -3.61 7.96 11.24
C VAL A 117 -4.41 6.95 12.05
N ARG A 118 -5.62 6.59 11.62
CA ARG A 118 -6.48 5.62 12.31
C ARG A 118 -5.79 4.26 12.42
N ILE A 119 -5.28 3.72 11.31
CA ILE A 119 -4.58 2.42 11.26
C ILE A 119 -3.42 2.39 12.25
N ILE A 120 -2.56 3.41 12.22
CA ILE A 120 -1.38 3.48 13.09
C ILE A 120 -1.79 3.62 14.56
N ARG A 121 -2.76 4.48 14.88
CA ARG A 121 -3.20 4.69 16.27
C ARG A 121 -3.88 3.46 16.87
N THR A 122 -4.63 2.71 16.07
CA THR A 122 -5.38 1.55 16.55
C THR A 122 -4.54 0.29 16.60
N ASN A 123 -3.66 0.08 15.60
CA ASN A 123 -2.98 -1.22 15.39
C ASN A 123 -1.45 -1.14 15.38
N GLY A 124 -0.86 0.06 15.45
CA GLY A 124 0.59 0.26 15.30
C GLY A 124 1.09 0.09 13.86
N GLY A 125 0.19 -0.03 12.88
CA GLY A 125 0.48 -0.31 11.48
C GLY A 125 -0.59 -1.20 10.85
N GLY A 126 -0.59 -1.31 9.52
CA GLY A 126 -1.58 -2.15 8.82
C GLY A 126 -1.78 -1.81 7.36
N PHE A 127 -2.77 -2.47 6.74
CA PHE A 127 -3.16 -2.22 5.36
C PHE A 127 -4.13 -1.04 5.25
N SER A 128 -3.88 -0.17 4.28
CA SER A 128 -4.76 0.91 3.83
C SER A 128 -5.19 0.64 2.39
N TYR A 129 -6.48 0.80 2.08
CA TYR A 129 -7.09 0.56 0.78
C TYR A 129 -7.64 1.88 0.25
N TYR A 130 -7.20 2.29 -0.94
CA TYR A 130 -7.54 3.59 -1.51
C TYR A 130 -7.33 3.64 -3.03
N GLY A 131 -7.94 4.61 -3.70
CA GLY A 131 -7.67 4.96 -5.10
C GLY A 131 -6.42 5.84 -5.19
N PHE A 132 -5.49 5.50 -6.08
CA PHE A 132 -4.31 6.32 -6.32
C PHE A 132 -3.88 6.27 -7.77
N GLU A 133 -3.25 7.34 -8.25
CA GLU A 133 -2.66 7.36 -9.59
C GLU A 133 -1.62 6.23 -9.72
N ASN A 134 -1.81 5.34 -10.70
CA ASN A 134 -0.81 4.37 -11.13
C ASN A 134 0.03 5.02 -12.23
N TYR A 135 1.28 5.34 -11.91
CA TYR A 135 2.16 6.06 -12.84
C TYR A 135 2.59 5.25 -14.05
N GLU A 136 2.42 3.93 -14.05
CA GLU A 136 2.68 3.11 -15.24
C GLU A 136 1.56 3.21 -16.27
N THR A 137 0.31 3.32 -15.79
CA THR A 137 -0.88 3.38 -16.67
C THR A 137 -1.41 4.80 -16.86
N GLY A 138 -1.03 5.74 -16.00
CA GLY A 138 -1.58 7.10 -15.96
C GLY A 138 -3.00 7.18 -15.42
N LEU A 139 -3.54 6.10 -14.85
CA LEU A 139 -4.92 6.00 -14.39
C LEU A 139 -4.99 5.97 -12.86
N VAL A 140 -6.02 6.58 -12.29
CA VAL A 140 -6.38 6.30 -10.88
C VAL A 140 -6.83 4.85 -10.79
N SER A 141 -6.19 4.07 -9.93
CA SER A 141 -6.42 2.64 -9.77
C SER A 141 -6.43 2.26 -8.29
N PRO A 142 -7.16 1.21 -7.91
CA PRO A 142 -7.19 0.76 -6.52
C PRO A 142 -5.85 0.20 -6.08
N LYS A 143 -5.42 0.70 -4.93
CA LYS A 143 -4.13 0.43 -4.32
C LYS A 143 -4.36 -0.05 -2.90
N VAL A 144 -3.62 -1.09 -2.54
CA VAL A 144 -3.44 -1.50 -1.15
C VAL A 144 -2.01 -1.24 -0.75
N SER A 145 -1.82 -0.50 0.33
CA SER A 145 -0.51 -0.21 0.91
C SER A 145 -0.43 -0.75 2.33
N TYR A 146 0.71 -1.30 2.71
CA TYR A 146 1.02 -1.54 4.12
C TYR A 146 1.78 -0.34 4.67
N ILE A 147 1.41 0.12 5.86
CA ILE A 147 2.02 1.29 6.51
C ILE A 147 2.49 0.96 7.92
N LEU A 148 3.63 1.52 8.30
CA LEU A 148 4.21 1.46 9.64
C LEU A 148 4.59 2.86 10.13
N PRO A 149 4.47 3.14 11.44
CA PRO A 149 4.98 4.37 12.02
C PRO A 149 6.51 4.39 12.01
N VAL A 150 7.08 5.55 11.71
CA VAL A 150 8.52 5.85 11.79
C VAL A 150 8.75 7.27 12.34
N SER A 151 9.98 7.56 12.75
CA SER A 151 10.45 8.93 12.91
C SER A 151 11.28 9.29 11.69
N TRP A 152 11.01 10.45 11.08
CA TRP A 152 11.75 10.98 9.95
C TRP A 152 12.20 12.41 10.27
N ARG A 153 13.49 12.60 10.53
CA ARG A 153 14.12 13.85 10.96
C ARG A 153 13.48 14.41 12.22
N GLY A 154 13.12 13.52 13.15
CA GLY A 154 12.40 13.84 14.38
C GLY A 154 10.89 14.10 14.20
N ILE A 155 10.36 13.97 12.98
CA ILE A 155 8.95 14.15 12.67
C ILE A 155 8.25 12.78 12.70
N PRO A 156 7.12 12.63 13.41
CA PRO A 156 6.28 11.44 13.29
C PRO A 156 5.79 11.27 11.85
N ALA A 157 5.98 10.08 11.29
CA ALA A 157 5.60 9.81 9.91
C ALA A 157 5.10 8.36 9.75
N MET A 158 4.47 8.09 8.62
CA MET A 158 4.14 6.76 8.16
C MET A 158 5.01 6.40 6.96
N LEU A 159 5.70 5.27 7.05
CA LEU A 159 6.44 4.64 5.94
C LEU A 159 5.55 3.56 5.32
N GLY A 160 5.44 3.54 4.00
CA GLY A 160 4.68 2.51 3.32
C GLY A 160 5.11 2.24 1.88
N ALA A 161 4.52 1.18 1.34
CA ALA A 161 4.54 0.80 -0.06
C ALA A 161 3.26 0.03 -0.37
N GLY A 162 2.93 -0.12 -1.64
CA GLY A 162 1.70 -0.80 -2.03
C GLY A 162 1.72 -1.37 -3.43
N ILE A 163 0.71 -2.20 -3.70
CA ILE A 163 0.43 -2.80 -5.00
C ILE A 163 -0.92 -2.31 -5.49
N TYR A 164 -1.07 -2.18 -6.81
CA TYR A 164 -2.36 -1.97 -7.41
C TYR A 164 -3.06 -3.32 -7.56
N LEU A 165 -4.24 -3.45 -6.96
CA LEU A 165 -5.05 -4.66 -7.07
C LEU A 165 -6.21 -4.39 -8.01
N ARG A 166 -6.34 -5.22 -9.03
CA ARG A 166 -7.51 -5.18 -9.92
C ARG A 166 -8.76 -5.74 -9.27
N ASP A 167 -8.66 -6.47 -8.14
CA ASP A 167 -9.76 -7.18 -7.48
C ASP A 167 -10.34 -6.45 -6.24
N LEU A 168 -10.41 -5.12 -6.25
CA LEU A 168 -11.09 -4.31 -5.23
C LEU A 168 -12.44 -3.78 -5.77
N PRO A 169 -13.48 -3.65 -4.94
CA PRO A 169 -14.74 -3.03 -5.38
C PRO A 169 -14.50 -1.63 -5.97
N GLY A 170 -15.05 -1.35 -7.17
CA GLY A 170 -14.86 -0.07 -7.88
C GLY A 170 -13.56 0.04 -8.71
N THR A 171 -12.86 -1.07 -8.94
CA THR A 171 -11.68 -1.17 -9.84
C THR A 171 -12.00 -1.23 -11.32
N CYS A 172 -13.25 -1.54 -11.67
CA CYS A 172 -13.61 -1.92 -13.01
C CYS A 172 -13.95 -0.72 -13.88
N ARG A 173 -13.34 -0.69 -15.06
CA ARG A 173 -13.63 0.34 -16.05
C ARG A 173 -14.97 0.06 -16.70
N SER A 174 -15.66 1.11 -17.10
CA SER A 174 -16.92 0.99 -17.86
C SER A 174 -16.76 0.14 -19.11
N GLU A 175 -15.60 0.23 -19.77
CA GLU A 175 -15.21 -0.57 -20.93
C GLU A 175 -15.03 -2.07 -20.60
N GLU A 176 -14.66 -2.40 -19.36
CA GLU A 176 -14.51 -3.78 -18.89
C GLU A 176 -15.87 -4.40 -18.52
N VAL A 177 -16.89 -3.59 -18.27
CA VAL A 177 -18.30 -4.02 -18.08
C VAL A 177 -19.19 -3.62 -19.25
N ASN A 178 -18.65 -3.58 -20.46
CA ASN A 178 -19.39 -3.22 -21.67
C ASN A 178 -19.65 -4.46 -22.54
N ALA A 179 -20.91 -4.84 -22.68
CA ALA A 179 -21.30 -6.00 -23.48
C ALA A 179 -21.00 -5.82 -24.97
N MET A 180 -21.07 -4.60 -25.50
CA MET A 180 -20.73 -4.31 -26.91
C MET A 180 -19.23 -4.49 -27.16
N GLU A 181 -18.38 -4.09 -26.21
CA GLU A 181 -16.93 -4.30 -26.30
C GLU A 181 -16.56 -5.79 -26.16
N LEU A 182 -17.28 -6.54 -25.32
CA LEU A 182 -17.12 -8.00 -25.22
C LEU A 182 -17.57 -8.71 -26.50
N GLU A 183 -18.66 -8.27 -27.13
CA GLU A 183 -19.09 -8.80 -28.43
C GLU A 183 -18.07 -8.51 -29.54
N ALA A 184 -17.40 -7.36 -29.48
CA ALA A 184 -16.36 -6.98 -30.43
C ALA A 184 -15.06 -7.79 -30.28
N ASP A 185 -14.74 -8.25 -29.07
CA ASP A 185 -13.60 -9.12 -28.75
C ASP A 185 -14.02 -10.24 -27.77
N PRO A 186 -14.56 -11.36 -28.28
CA PRO A 186 -15.11 -12.43 -27.45
C PRO A 186 -14.02 -13.42 -26.98
N SER A 187 -12.81 -12.94 -26.70
CA SER A 187 -11.74 -13.78 -26.16
C SER A 187 -12.06 -14.25 -24.73
N ASP A 188 -11.56 -15.43 -24.35
CA ASP A 188 -11.74 -15.98 -23.01
C ASP A 188 -11.22 -15.02 -21.92
N GLU A 189 -10.13 -14.32 -22.20
CA GLU A 189 -9.56 -13.30 -21.31
C GLU A 189 -10.53 -12.12 -21.12
N ARG A 190 -11.12 -11.61 -22.20
CA ARG A 190 -12.10 -10.52 -22.15
C ARG A 190 -13.38 -10.93 -21.44
N LEU A 191 -13.85 -12.16 -21.66
CA LEU A 191 -15.03 -12.70 -20.99
C LEU A 191 -14.79 -12.85 -19.48
N GLN A 192 -13.63 -13.38 -19.08
CA GLN A 192 -13.24 -13.49 -17.67
C GLN A 192 -13.20 -12.12 -17.00
N GLU A 193 -12.58 -11.14 -17.67
CA GLU A 193 -12.48 -9.79 -17.17
C GLU A 193 -13.85 -9.12 -17.03
N PHE A 194 -14.74 -9.30 -18.02
CA PHE A 194 -16.11 -8.79 -17.98
C PHE A 194 -16.92 -9.38 -16.82
N VAL A 195 -16.90 -10.70 -16.64
CA VAL A 195 -17.65 -11.37 -15.55
C VAL A 195 -17.11 -10.95 -14.19
N ARG A 196 -15.77 -10.94 -14.04
CA ARG A 196 -15.08 -10.49 -12.83
C ARG A 196 -15.51 -9.06 -12.47
N CYS A 197 -15.54 -8.18 -13.45
CA CYS A 197 -15.88 -6.79 -13.23
C CYS A 197 -17.36 -6.52 -12.97
N ALA A 198 -18.24 -7.21 -13.68
CA ALA A 198 -19.68 -7.14 -13.42
C ALA A 198 -20.02 -7.60 -12.00
N ALA A 199 -19.34 -8.64 -11.49
CA ALA A 199 -19.52 -9.11 -10.12
C ALA A 199 -19.11 -8.04 -9.09
N MET A 200 -17.96 -7.40 -9.24
CA MET A 200 -17.53 -6.35 -8.32
C MET A 200 -18.40 -5.09 -8.36
N GLU A 201 -18.94 -4.71 -9.53
CA GLU A 201 -19.91 -3.63 -9.67
C GLU A 201 -21.21 -3.89 -8.89
N LEU A 202 -21.65 -5.15 -8.82
CA LEU A 202 -22.80 -5.55 -8.03
C LEU A 202 -22.48 -5.53 -6.52
N GLU A 203 -21.30 -6.02 -6.15
CA GLU A 203 -20.84 -6.01 -4.76
C GLU A 203 -20.68 -4.60 -4.20
N SER A 204 -20.11 -3.68 -4.98
CA SER A 204 -19.87 -2.29 -4.56
C SER A 204 -21.18 -1.52 -4.29
N LYS A 205 -22.26 -1.86 -4.99
CA LYS A 205 -23.61 -1.28 -4.79
C LYS A 205 -24.38 -1.98 -3.66
N GLY A 206 -23.84 -3.06 -3.12
CA GLY A 206 -24.49 -3.95 -2.17
C GLY A 206 -25.50 -4.89 -2.84
N TYR A 207 -25.52 -6.14 -2.37
CA TYR A 207 -26.41 -7.21 -2.87
C TYR A 207 -27.92 -6.91 -2.77
N PHE A 208 -28.30 -5.80 -2.11
CA PHE A 208 -29.68 -5.32 -1.95
C PHE A 208 -29.84 -3.87 -2.40
N ALA A 209 -29.10 -3.41 -3.42
CA ALA A 209 -29.36 -2.10 -4.03
C ALA A 209 -30.85 -2.00 -4.39
N THR A 210 -31.60 -1.28 -3.56
CA THR A 210 -33.04 -1.08 -3.72
C THR A 210 -33.26 -0.33 -5.01
N ILE A 211 -34.06 -0.93 -5.89
CA ILE A 211 -34.65 -0.26 -7.04
C ILE A 211 -35.51 0.88 -6.48
N THR A 212 -35.02 2.12 -6.58
CA THR A 212 -35.85 3.32 -6.46
C THR A 212 -36.42 3.68 -7.82
#